data_AF-A0A380P4H9-F1
#
_entry.id   AF-A0A380P4H9-F1
#
_cell.length_a   1.000
_cell.length_b   1.000
_cell.length_c   1.000
_cell.angle_alpha   90.00
_cell.angle_beta   90.00
_cell.angle_gamma   90.00
#
_symmetry.space_group_name_H-M   'P 1'
#
loop_
_entity.id
_entity.type
_entity.pdbx_description
1 polymer ?
#
loop_
_entity_poly.entity_id
_entity_poly.type
_entity_poly.pdbx_seq_one_letter_code
_entity_poly.pdbx_strand_id
1 'polypeptide(L)'
;MDAGGEVYTYDNGFIHAKVVTIDGKVSSVGSANMDMRSFGLNFEGNAFMYDEDIAKQLEDFFEQDIKASTHLNEQYFENQSKWLKFKQKFSRLLSPIL
;
A
#
# COMPACT_ATOMS: atom_id res chain seq x y z
N MET A 1 2.58 -1.83 -16.17
CA MET A 1 2.87 -1.40 -14.77
C MET A 1 3.96 -0.33 -14.82
N ASP A 2 3.70 0.75 -15.55
CA ASP A 2 4.80 1.39 -16.29
C ASP A 2 5.39 2.62 -15.59
N ALA A 3 4.92 2.90 -14.37
CA ALA A 3 5.36 4.04 -13.58
C ALA A 3 6.54 3.72 -12.64
N GLY A 4 7.08 2.50 -12.69
CA GLY A 4 8.27 2.08 -11.92
C GLY A 4 8.03 1.73 -10.46
N GLY A 5 6.79 1.69 -10.00
CA GLY A 5 6.42 1.25 -8.65
C GLY A 5 6.06 -0.24 -8.59
N GLU A 6 6.37 -0.88 -7.48
CA GLU A 6 6.02 -2.26 -7.17
C GLU A 6 4.89 -2.31 -6.15
N VAL A 7 4.00 -3.30 -6.26
CA VAL A 7 2.83 -3.44 -5.39
C VAL A 7 2.74 -4.86 -4.89
N TYR A 8 2.57 -5.01 -3.57
CA TYR A 8 2.49 -6.30 -2.91
C TYR A 8 1.16 -6.43 -2.16
N THR A 9 0.58 -7.63 -2.16
CA THR A 9 -0.54 -7.98 -1.28
C THR A 9 -0.04 -8.89 -0.17
N TYR A 10 -0.28 -8.51 1.08
CA TYR A 10 0.11 -9.33 2.23
C TYR A 10 -0.85 -10.51 2.40
N ASP A 11 -0.30 -11.71 2.56
CA ASP A 11 -1.07 -12.96 2.53
C ASP A 11 -1.21 -13.62 3.92
N ASN A 12 -0.52 -13.09 4.94
CA ASN A 12 -0.45 -13.71 6.27
C ASN A 12 -1.24 -12.93 7.35
N GLY A 13 -2.48 -12.57 7.02
CA GLY A 13 -3.41 -11.90 7.94
C GLY A 13 -3.78 -10.48 7.50
N PHE A 14 -3.75 -9.53 8.45
CA PHE A 14 -4.19 -8.15 8.21
C PHE A 14 -3.09 -7.15 8.60
N ILE A 15 -2.73 -6.27 7.66
CA ILE A 15 -1.86 -5.12 7.93
C ILE A 15 -2.74 -3.88 8.11
N HIS A 16 -2.68 -3.28 9.30
CA HIS A 16 -3.33 -2.01 9.59
C HIS A 16 -2.37 -0.81 9.61
N ALA A 17 -1.09 -1.04 9.34
CA ALA A 17 -0.06 -0.02 9.37
C ALA A 17 -0.26 0.98 8.22
N LYS A 18 -0.10 2.28 8.51
CA LYS A 18 0.03 3.35 7.50
C LYS A 18 1.36 4.01 7.76
N VAL A 19 2.34 3.60 6.97
CA VAL A 19 3.74 3.98 7.14
C VAL A 19 4.28 4.42 5.80
N VAL A 20 5.07 5.49 5.83
CA VAL A 20 5.88 5.95 4.70
C VAL A 20 7.31 6.07 5.20
N THR A 21 8.27 5.53 4.45
CA THR A 21 9.69 5.77 4.64
C THR A 21 10.27 6.33 3.34
N ILE A 22 11.23 7.26 3.46
CA ILE A 22 11.87 7.93 2.34
C ILE A 22 13.39 7.88 2.56
N ASP A 23 14.09 7.23 1.63
CA ASP A 23 15.54 7.13 1.53
C ASP A 23 16.26 6.67 2.82
N GLY A 24 15.60 5.90 3.69
CA GLY A 24 16.15 5.50 5.00
C GLY A 24 16.38 6.65 5.98
N LYS A 25 15.72 7.80 5.80
CA LYS A 25 16.01 9.03 6.55
C LYS A 25 14.80 9.68 7.20
N VAL A 26 13.65 9.61 6.53
CA VAL A 26 12.42 10.25 7.00
C VAL A 26 11.33 9.20 7.00
N SER A 27 10.56 9.18 8.08
CA SER A 27 9.41 8.29 8.20
C SER A 27 8.17 9.00 8.71
N SER A 28 7.01 8.54 8.26
CA SER A 28 5.70 8.98 8.73
C SER A 28 4.87 7.78 9.15
N VAL A 29 4.32 7.83 10.36
CA VAL A 29 3.40 6.80 10.89
C VAL A 29 2.17 7.50 11.42
N GLY A 30 0.98 7.01 11.08
CA GLY A 30 -0.24 7.67 11.52
C GLY A 30 -1.53 6.97 11.14
N SER A 31 -2.62 7.73 11.19
CA SER A 31 -3.95 7.26 10.83
C SER A 31 -4.31 7.48 9.37
N ALA A 32 -3.63 8.41 8.68
CA ALA A 32 -3.96 8.78 7.31
C ALA A 32 -3.74 7.62 6.33
N ASN A 33 -4.80 7.25 5.60
CA ASN A 33 -4.70 6.36 4.46
C ASN A 33 -4.15 7.11 3.23
N MET A 34 -3.63 6.35 2.26
CA MET A 34 -3.18 6.88 0.96
C MET A 34 -4.35 7.15 0.01
N ASP A 35 -5.29 8.00 0.42
CA ASP A 35 -6.44 8.39 -0.38
C ASP A 35 -6.81 9.88 -0.20
N MET A 36 -7.54 10.42 -1.18
CA MET A 36 -7.90 11.84 -1.21
C MET A 36 -8.76 12.28 -0.02
N ARG A 37 -9.55 11.37 0.57
CA ARG A 37 -10.43 11.70 1.69
C ARG A 37 -9.61 11.83 2.98
N SER A 38 -8.67 10.91 3.23
CA SER A 38 -7.72 11.03 4.34
C SER A 38 -6.87 12.30 4.23
N PHE A 39 -6.49 12.72 3.01
CA PHE A 39 -5.70 13.94 2.84
C PHE A 39 -6.49 15.25 2.94
N GLY A 40 -7.77 15.27 2.55
CA GLY A 40 -8.53 16.52 2.42
C GLY A 40 -9.69 16.69 3.40
N LEU A 41 -10.23 15.61 3.95
CA LEU A 41 -11.53 15.62 4.64
C LEU A 41 -11.49 15.01 6.04
N ASN A 42 -10.72 13.95 6.24
CA ASN A 42 -10.66 13.31 7.55
C ASN A 42 -9.73 14.07 8.50
N PHE A 43 -10.05 14.00 9.79
CA PHE A 43 -9.13 14.42 10.84
C PHE A 43 -8.14 13.29 11.09
N GLU A 44 -7.01 13.33 10.38
CA GLU A 44 -5.93 12.37 10.52
C GLU A 44 -4.77 12.96 11.34
N GLY A 45 -4.05 12.10 12.05
CA GLY A 45 -2.82 12.46 12.75
C GLY A 45 -1.66 11.60 12.27
N ASN A 46 -0.58 12.24 11.83
CA ASN A 46 0.66 11.57 11.43
C ASN A 46 1.85 12.14 12.21
N ALA A 47 2.70 11.25 12.73
CA ALA A 47 3.98 11.60 13.32
C ALA A 47 5.06 11.54 12.23
N PHE A 48 5.79 12.63 12.05
CA PHE A 48 6.95 12.69 11.16
C PHE A 48 8.23 12.58 11.98
N MET A 49 9.09 11.67 11.60
CA MET A 49 10.34 11.35 12.28
C MET A 49 11.49 11.53 11.28
N TYR A 50 12.45 12.37 11.65
CA TYR A 50 13.66 12.66 10.86
C TYR A 50 14.85 11.97 11.55
N ASP A 51 14.84 10.64 11.51
CA ASP A 51 15.76 9.78 12.24
C ASP A 51 16.05 8.54 11.40
N GLU A 52 17.32 8.33 11.07
CA GLU A 52 17.77 7.26 10.18
C GLU A 52 17.61 5.87 10.82
N ASP A 53 17.79 5.76 12.14
CA ASP A 53 17.66 4.49 12.86
C ASP A 53 16.20 4.02 12.92
N ILE A 54 15.28 4.96 13.12
CA ILE A 54 13.83 4.68 13.07
C ILE A 54 13.41 4.32 11.64
N ALA A 55 13.85 5.09 10.64
CA ALA A 55 13.51 4.82 9.25
C ALA A 55 13.99 3.44 8.82
N LYS A 56 15.22 3.07 9.19
CA LYS A 56 15.77 1.75 8.88
C LYS A 56 14.99 0.61 9.54
N GLN A 57 14.58 0.78 10.80
CA GLN A 57 13.74 -0.22 11.47
C GLN A 57 12.40 -0.44 10.77
N LEU A 58 11.75 0.65 10.32
CA LEU A 58 10.48 0.56 9.59
C LEU A 58 10.66 -0.08 8.21
N GLU A 59 11.76 0.20 7.52
CA GLU A 59 12.13 -0.49 6.27
C GLU A 59 12.36 -1.98 6.49
N ASP A 60 13.06 -2.36 7.55
CA ASP A 60 13.32 -3.77 7.86
C ASP A 60 12.02 -4.53 8.19
N PHE A 61 11.04 -3.89 8.83
CA PHE A 61 9.71 -4.47 9.01
C PHE A 61 8.97 -4.64 7.69
N PHE A 62 9.01 -3.62 6.82
CA PHE A 62 8.42 -3.68 5.49
C PHE A 62 9.03 -4.80 4.63
N GLU A 63 10.36 -4.95 4.64
CA GLU A 63 11.05 -6.04 3.94
C GLU A 63 10.67 -7.43 4.48
N GLN A 64 10.39 -7.54 5.79
CA GLN A 64 9.88 -8.78 6.38
C GLN A 64 8.45 -9.07 5.92
N ASP A 65 7.57 -8.08 5.87
CA ASP A 65 6.19 -8.23 5.38
C ASP A 65 6.16 -8.63 3.91
N ILE A 66 7.07 -8.11 3.07
CA ILE A 66 7.20 -8.51 1.67
C ILE A 66 7.45 -10.01 1.52
N LYS A 67 8.21 -10.64 2.43
CA LYS A 67 8.50 -12.09 2.37
C LYS A 67 7.24 -12.95 2.52
N ALA A 68 6.19 -12.40 3.15
CA ALA A 68 4.88 -13.03 3.31
C ALA A 68 3.81 -12.40 2.38
N SER A 69 4.23 -11.77 1.28
CA SER A 69 3.36 -11.08 0.34
C SER A 69 3.51 -11.61 -1.08
N THR A 70 2.42 -11.54 -1.85
CA THR A 70 2.42 -11.80 -3.29
C THR A 70 2.71 -10.51 -4.06
N HIS A 71 3.73 -10.54 -4.93
CA HIS A 71 4.02 -9.45 -5.85
C HIS A 71 2.95 -9.37 -6.94
N LEU A 72 2.20 -8.27 -6.96
CA LEU A 72 1.17 -7.99 -7.95
C LEU A 72 1.81 -7.45 -9.23
N ASN A 73 2.49 -8.33 -9.98
CA ASN A 73 3.14 -8.01 -11.26
C ASN A 73 2.22 -8.30 -12.47
N GLU A 74 2.68 -8.02 -13.69
CA GLU A 74 1.85 -8.20 -14.90
C GLU A 74 1.40 -9.66 -15.07
N GLN A 75 2.30 -10.61 -14.83
CA GLN A 75 2.02 -12.03 -14.89
C GLN A 75 0.93 -12.46 -13.90
N TYR A 76 0.91 -11.88 -12.70
CA TYR A 76 -0.15 -12.11 -11.71
C TYR A 76 -1.52 -11.75 -12.30
N PHE A 77 -1.65 -10.58 -12.92
CA PHE A 77 -2.92 -10.14 -13.52
C PHE A 77 -3.27 -10.92 -14.79
N GLU A 78 -2.29 -11.33 -15.60
CA GLU A 78 -2.52 -12.17 -16.77
C GLU A 78 -3.14 -13.52 -16.39
N ASN A 79 -2.63 -14.13 -15.32
CA ASN A 79 -3.08 -15.43 -14.82
C ASN A 79 -4.43 -15.40 -14.07
N GLN A 80 -4.99 -14.22 -13.79
CA GLN A 80 -6.31 -14.13 -13.16
C GLN A 80 -7.43 -14.72 -14.02
N SER A 81 -8.38 -15.39 -13.37
CA SER A 81 -9.54 -15.97 -14.06
C SER A 81 -10.37 -14.91 -14.79
N LYS A 82 -10.97 -15.31 -15.93
CA LYS A 82 -11.84 -14.42 -16.72
C LYS A 82 -13.02 -13.88 -15.90
N TRP A 83 -13.52 -14.67 -14.96
CA TRP A 83 -14.60 -14.26 -14.05
C TRP A 83 -14.17 -13.17 -13.06
N LEU A 84 -12.96 -13.27 -12.50
CA LEU A 84 -12.43 -12.23 -11.62
C LEU A 84 -12.21 -10.91 -12.39
N LYS A 85 -11.64 -11.00 -13.60
CA LYS A 85 -11.48 -9.84 -14.50
C LYS A 85 -12.82 -9.17 -14.84
N PHE A 86 -13.87 -9.98 -15.07
CA PHE A 86 -15.22 -9.46 -15.28
C PHE A 86 -15.74 -8.69 -14.06
N LYS A 87 -15.64 -9.26 -12.85
CA LYS A 87 -16.05 -8.62 -11.61
C LYS A 87 -15.32 -7.28 -11.37
N GLN A 88 -14.01 -7.24 -11.59
CA GLN A 88 -13.21 -6.01 -11.47
C GLN A 88 -13.65 -4.93 -12.47
N LYS A 89 -13.96 -5.30 -13.72
CA LYS A 89 -14.46 -4.35 -14.72
C LYS A 89 -15.85 -3.83 -14.37
N PHE A 90 -16.73 -4.69 -13.87
CA PHE A 90 -18.06 -4.29 -13.43
C PHE A 90 -18.00 -3.38 -12.20
N SER A 91 -17.15 -3.69 -11.21
CA SER A 91 -17.02 -2.86 -10.00
C SER A 91 -16.54 -1.43 -10.31
N ARG A 92 -15.78 -1.23 -11.39
CA ARG A 92 -15.40 0.12 -11.85
C ARG A 92 -16.59 1.01 -12.19
N LEU A 93 -17.74 0.45 -12.57
CA LEU A 93 -18.96 1.24 -12.82
C LEU A 93 -19.50 1.90 -11.53
N LEU A 94 -19.17 1.34 -10.38
CA LEU A 94 -19.56 1.85 -9.07
C LEU A 94 -18.51 2.80 -8.47
N SER A 95 -17.34 2.96 -9.11
CA SER A 95 -16.25 3.81 -8.57
C SER A 95 -16.63 5.28 -8.33
N PRO A 96 -17.56 5.92 -9.07
CA PRO A 96 -17.95 7.30 -8.78
C PRO A 96 -18.75 7.46 -7.48
N ILE A 97 -19.26 6.37 -6.92
CA ILE A 97 -20.17 6.36 -5.76
C ILE A 97 -19.45 5.87 -4.49
N LEU A 98 -18.33 5.16 -4.65
CA LEU A 98 -17.47 4.61 -3.58
C LEU A 98 -16.31 5.57 -3.27
#